data_AF-A0A7V6LDN3-F1
#
_entry.id   AF-A0A7V6LDN3-F1
#
_cell.length_a   1.000
_cell.length_b   1.000
_cell.length_c   1.000
_cell.angle_alpha   90.00
_cell.angle_beta   90.00
_cell.angle_gamma   90.00
#
_symmetry.space_group_name_H-M   'P 1'
#
loop_
_entity.id
_entity.type
_entity.pdbx_description
1 polymer ?
#
loop_
_entity_poly.entity_id
_entity_poly.type
_entity_poly.pdbx_seq_one_letter_code
_entity_poly.pdbx_strand_id
1 'polypeptide(L)'
;SDLADEIEAVAELHQLAEGEPAIDVIAHSMGGLVTAAFMKMYAAKSARFIDQIITCGTPYEGSPVLLERTLSDDTDYGQDRSLTLKSLGFDLLFGYLRQYQNIICTLPSMLLLTPTADYIAHMPLYKSGDAQNTAAVYSLTEYVDMLVTVFGAAGVVRYYSQQAWLKQDEAGQSLGHNYLLSLNNTWYIVGTGERSLQTAVVSETENGVTVRAVRGFTPLHSAEGDGTVPFLSATMMGQLPAALAGTGRYLELETDHNGTCMSDPAMEWMIGVLMH
;
A
#
# COMPACT_ATOMS: atom_id res chain seq x y z
N SER A 1 -3.60 19.26 6.21
CA SER A 1 -4.79 20.04 6.57
C SER A 1 -5.66 20.19 5.35
N ASP A 2 -5.14 20.70 4.22
CA ASP A 2 -5.97 21.07 3.06
C ASP A 2 -6.83 19.97 2.41
N LEU A 3 -6.36 18.73 2.21
CA LEU A 3 -7.17 17.70 1.54
C LEU A 3 -8.37 17.23 2.39
N ALA A 4 -8.22 17.21 3.71
CA ALA A 4 -9.30 16.78 4.60
C ALA A 4 -10.39 17.86 4.68
N ASP A 5 -9.96 19.13 4.67
CA ASP A 5 -10.85 20.28 4.60
C ASP A 5 -11.52 20.39 3.22
N GLU A 6 -10.86 19.97 2.13
CA GLU A 6 -11.44 19.90 0.77
C GLU A 6 -12.46 18.76 0.63
N ILE A 7 -12.21 17.57 1.21
CA ILE A 7 -13.19 16.48 1.22
C ILE A 7 -14.37 16.83 2.13
N GLU A 8 -14.11 17.46 3.28
CA GLU A 8 -15.17 18.02 4.14
C GLU A 8 -15.95 19.08 3.38
N ALA A 9 -15.31 19.97 2.61
CA ALA A 9 -15.99 20.95 1.76
C ALA A 9 -16.79 20.30 0.62
N VAL A 10 -16.34 19.20 0.03
CA VAL A 10 -17.12 18.44 -0.98
C VAL A 10 -18.32 17.74 -0.33
N ALA A 11 -18.15 17.17 0.86
CA ALA A 11 -19.23 16.56 1.63
C ALA A 11 -20.22 17.61 2.17
N GLU A 12 -19.75 18.80 2.55
CA GLU A 12 -20.56 19.96 2.97
C GLU A 12 -21.23 20.66 1.77
N LEU A 13 -20.60 20.69 0.59
CA LEU A 13 -21.23 21.13 -0.65
C LEU A 13 -22.40 20.20 -1.03
N HIS A 14 -22.29 18.91 -0.72
CA HIS A 14 -23.42 17.98 -0.76
C HIS A 14 -24.45 18.21 0.38
N GLN A 15 -24.04 18.63 1.59
CA GLN A 15 -24.98 19.01 2.67
C GLN A 15 -25.92 20.15 2.30
N LEU A 16 -25.53 21.06 1.41
CA LEU A 16 -26.39 22.16 0.95
C LEU A 16 -27.46 21.71 -0.06
N ALA A 17 -27.39 20.47 -0.55
CA ALA A 17 -28.40 19.86 -1.39
C ALA A 17 -29.22 18.85 -0.56
N GLU A 18 -30.12 19.34 0.29
CA GLU A 18 -31.08 18.52 1.03
C GLU A 18 -31.92 17.67 0.05
N GLY A 19 -31.52 16.40 -0.15
CA GLY A 19 -32.22 15.44 -1.02
C GLY A 19 -31.35 14.54 -1.88
N GLU A 20 -30.02 14.73 -1.91
CA GLU A 20 -29.13 13.88 -2.71
C GLU A 20 -28.82 12.52 -2.03
N PRO A 21 -28.72 11.42 -2.79
CA PRO A 21 -28.37 10.10 -2.27
C PRO A 21 -26.95 10.09 -1.66
N ALA A 22 -26.72 9.15 -0.72
CA ALA A 22 -25.37 8.89 -0.21
C ALA A 22 -24.41 8.55 -1.36
N ILE A 23 -23.12 8.83 -1.18
CA ILE A 23 -22.10 8.75 -2.23
C ILE A 23 -21.34 7.43 -2.10
N ASP A 24 -21.05 6.80 -3.24
CA ASP A 24 -20.13 5.66 -3.31
C ASP A 24 -18.68 6.11 -3.52
N VAL A 25 -17.75 5.47 -2.82
CA VAL A 25 -16.32 5.75 -2.91
C VAL A 25 -15.62 4.58 -3.59
N ILE A 26 -15.02 4.83 -4.76
CA ILE A 26 -14.13 3.87 -5.42
C ILE A 26 -12.69 4.36 -5.28
N ALA A 27 -11.87 3.56 -4.61
CA ALA A 27 -10.52 3.91 -4.26
C ALA A 27 -9.52 2.89 -4.80
N HIS A 28 -8.55 3.35 -5.60
CA HIS A 28 -7.53 2.51 -6.20
C HIS A 28 -6.17 2.70 -5.51
N SER A 29 -5.42 1.61 -5.35
CA SER A 29 -4.06 1.62 -4.84
C SER A 29 -3.96 2.32 -3.46
N MET A 30 -3.05 3.29 -3.30
CA MET A 30 -2.94 4.11 -2.08
C MET A 30 -4.25 4.81 -1.69
N GLY A 31 -5.16 5.06 -2.64
CA GLY A 31 -6.47 5.63 -2.38
C GLY A 31 -7.24 4.86 -1.30
N GLY A 32 -7.14 3.53 -1.24
CA GLY A 32 -7.81 2.75 -0.20
C GLY A 32 -7.29 3.05 1.22
N LEU A 33 -6.00 3.37 1.37
CA LEU A 33 -5.42 3.83 2.64
C LEU A 33 -5.90 5.24 3.01
N VAL A 34 -6.04 6.12 2.03
CA VAL A 34 -6.60 7.47 2.21
C VAL A 34 -8.05 7.38 2.64
N THR A 35 -8.85 6.52 1.99
CA THR A 35 -10.24 6.25 2.38
C THR A 35 -10.32 5.67 3.79
N ALA A 36 -9.43 4.75 4.16
CA ALA A 36 -9.36 4.23 5.52
C ALA A 36 -9.12 5.33 6.56
N ALA A 37 -8.18 6.24 6.28
CA ALA A 37 -7.90 7.38 7.15
C ALA A 37 -9.08 8.35 7.21
N PHE A 38 -9.71 8.66 6.07
CA PHE A 38 -10.89 9.52 6.02
C PHE A 38 -12.05 8.93 6.84
N MET A 39 -12.41 7.68 6.58
CA MET A 39 -13.47 7.01 7.33
C MET A 39 -13.15 6.96 8.81
N LYS A 40 -11.90 6.70 9.21
CA LYS A 40 -11.53 6.67 10.62
C LYS A 40 -11.55 8.05 11.30
N MET A 41 -11.14 9.11 10.60
CA MET A 41 -11.18 10.48 11.14
C MET A 41 -12.61 11.01 11.29
N TYR A 42 -13.50 10.61 10.38
CA TYR A 42 -14.81 11.23 10.23
C TYR A 42 -15.97 10.26 10.39
N ALA A 43 -15.77 9.00 10.82
CA ALA A 43 -16.80 7.95 10.88
C ALA A 43 -18.13 8.45 11.46
N ALA A 44 -18.11 9.04 12.66
CA ALA A 44 -19.29 9.53 13.34
C ALA A 44 -20.07 10.63 12.57
N LYS A 45 -19.40 11.39 11.69
CA LYS A 45 -19.99 12.50 10.92
C LYS A 45 -20.30 12.14 9.47
N SER A 46 -19.47 11.29 8.87
CA SER A 46 -19.42 11.02 7.43
C SER A 46 -20.00 9.66 7.05
N ALA A 47 -20.12 8.70 7.99
CA ALA A 47 -20.65 7.37 7.67
C ALA A 47 -22.09 7.40 7.12
N ARG A 48 -22.88 8.42 7.46
CA ARG A 48 -24.23 8.61 6.91
C ARG A 48 -24.25 9.11 5.45
N PHE A 49 -23.12 9.59 4.94
CA PHE A 49 -22.99 10.16 3.60
C PHE A 49 -22.29 9.22 2.62
N ILE A 50 -21.74 8.12 3.11
CA ILE A 50 -21.02 7.13 2.30
C ILE A 50 -21.87 5.86 2.26
N ASP A 51 -22.35 5.50 1.08
CA ASP A 51 -23.14 4.29 0.89
C ASP A 51 -22.21 3.08 0.78
N GLN A 52 -21.50 2.93 -0.34
CA GLN A 52 -20.53 1.86 -0.53
C GLN A 52 -19.09 2.37 -0.62
N ILE A 53 -18.14 1.55 -0.18
CA ILE A 53 -16.71 1.76 -0.38
C ILE A 53 -16.15 0.57 -1.16
N ILE A 54 -15.55 0.81 -2.32
CA ILE A 54 -14.87 -0.21 -3.10
C ILE A 54 -13.39 0.12 -3.15
N THR A 55 -12.56 -0.81 -2.71
CA THR A 55 -11.10 -0.70 -2.75
C THR A 55 -10.53 -1.64 -3.81
N CYS A 56 -9.60 -1.14 -4.63
CA CYS A 56 -9.02 -1.87 -5.75
C CYS A 56 -7.50 -1.88 -5.63
N GLY A 57 -6.89 -3.07 -5.49
CA GLY A 57 -5.42 -3.22 -5.44
C GLY A 57 -4.76 -2.44 -4.30
N THR A 58 -5.43 -2.27 -3.16
CA THR A 58 -4.92 -1.44 -2.05
C THR A 58 -3.78 -2.15 -1.30
N PRO A 59 -2.59 -1.54 -1.13
CA PRO A 59 -1.49 -2.13 -0.39
C PRO A 59 -1.66 -1.90 1.13
N TYR A 60 -2.57 -2.64 1.77
CA TYR A 60 -2.87 -2.43 3.20
C TYR A 60 -1.66 -2.59 4.12
N GLU A 61 -0.71 -3.43 3.74
CA GLU A 61 0.51 -3.68 4.49
C GLU A 61 1.75 -3.15 3.75
N GLY A 62 1.56 -2.21 2.82
CA GLY A 62 2.63 -1.62 1.99
C GLY A 62 3.06 -2.48 0.80
N SER A 63 3.97 -1.98 -0.01
CA SER A 63 4.58 -2.74 -1.12
C SER A 63 6.11 -2.61 -1.08
N PRO A 64 6.86 -3.72 -1.15
CA PRO A 64 8.32 -3.66 -1.19
C PRO A 64 8.87 -3.02 -2.48
N VAL A 65 8.05 -2.79 -3.51
CA VAL A 65 8.42 -2.06 -4.74
C VAL A 65 8.96 -0.66 -4.43
N LEU A 66 8.50 -0.03 -3.35
CA LEU A 66 9.05 1.26 -2.95
C LEU A 66 10.49 1.13 -2.44
N LEU A 67 10.79 0.08 -1.67
CA LEU A 67 12.14 -0.18 -1.15
C LEU A 67 13.12 -0.43 -2.28
N GLU A 68 12.73 -1.18 -3.31
CA GLU A 68 13.54 -1.34 -4.52
C GLU A 68 13.91 0.02 -5.12
N ARG A 69 12.94 0.93 -5.24
CA ARG A 69 13.14 2.22 -5.91
C ARG A 69 13.95 3.23 -5.09
N THR A 70 13.81 3.18 -3.76
CA THR A 70 14.54 4.08 -2.85
C THR A 70 15.92 3.56 -2.49
N LEU A 71 16.15 2.25 -2.53
CA LEU A 71 17.39 1.61 -2.05
C LEU A 71 18.29 1.05 -3.16
N SER A 72 17.81 0.92 -4.40
CA SER A 72 18.64 0.42 -5.51
C SER A 72 19.57 1.51 -6.05
N ASP A 73 20.87 1.32 -5.84
CA ASP A 73 21.97 2.18 -6.33
C ASP A 73 22.27 1.98 -7.83
N ASP A 74 21.47 1.18 -8.56
CA ASP A 74 21.83 0.72 -9.90
C ASP A 74 21.87 1.87 -10.93
N THR A 75 23.10 2.21 -11.29
CA THR A 75 23.46 3.04 -12.45
C THR A 75 23.12 2.36 -13.79
N ASP A 76 22.61 1.13 -13.78
CA ASP A 76 22.34 0.28 -14.96
C ASP A 76 20.85 0.08 -15.29
N TYR A 77 19.96 0.88 -14.70
CA TYR A 77 18.50 0.85 -14.95
C TYR A 77 18.09 1.43 -16.32
N GLY A 78 18.93 1.28 -17.34
CA GLY A 78 18.85 2.00 -18.61
C GLY A 78 18.85 1.15 -19.88
N GLN A 79 18.89 -0.19 -19.82
CA GLN A 79 19.13 -0.97 -21.04
C GLN A 79 18.06 -1.99 -21.45
N ASP A 80 17.11 -2.44 -20.61
CA ASP A 80 16.25 -3.52 -21.10
C ASP A 80 14.86 -3.67 -20.45
N ARG A 81 14.09 -2.58 -20.35
CA ARG A 81 12.63 -2.69 -20.25
C ARG A 81 11.97 -1.71 -21.19
N SER A 82 11.33 -2.25 -22.23
CA SER A 82 10.33 -1.52 -22.99
C SER A 82 9.33 -0.93 -21.99
N LEU A 83 9.15 0.38 -22.03
CA LEU A 83 8.01 1.08 -21.43
C LEU A 83 6.74 0.47 -22.04
N THR A 84 6.31 -0.64 -21.47
CA THR A 84 5.09 -1.30 -21.88
C THR A 84 3.98 -0.47 -21.25
N LEU A 85 3.02 -0.01 -22.04
CA LEU A 85 1.89 0.82 -21.63
C LEU A 85 1.00 0.23 -20.50
N LYS A 86 1.38 -0.92 -19.92
CA LYS A 86 0.63 -1.67 -18.91
C LYS A 86 0.88 -1.20 -17.45
N SER A 87 1.97 -0.49 -17.16
CA SER A 87 2.36 -0.09 -15.79
C SER A 87 2.34 1.43 -15.52
N LEU A 88 1.60 2.20 -16.33
CA LEU A 88 1.68 3.67 -16.41
C LEU A 88 1.50 4.45 -15.09
N GLY A 89 0.87 3.89 -14.05
CA GLY A 89 0.66 4.61 -12.78
C GLY A 89 1.92 4.71 -11.93
N PHE A 90 2.54 3.57 -11.61
CA PHE A 90 3.73 3.51 -10.76
C PHE A 90 5.03 3.72 -11.55
N ASP A 91 5.18 3.21 -12.76
CA ASP A 91 6.45 3.32 -13.50
C ASP A 91 6.71 4.72 -14.02
N LEU A 92 5.66 5.47 -14.33
CA LEU A 92 5.77 6.83 -14.86
C LEU A 92 6.01 7.85 -13.73
N LEU A 93 5.32 7.69 -12.59
CA LEU A 93 5.56 8.50 -11.40
C LEU A 93 7.02 8.36 -10.92
N PHE A 94 7.54 7.13 -10.82
CA PHE A 94 8.88 6.93 -10.26
C PHE A 94 10.01 6.93 -11.30
N GLY A 95 9.75 6.56 -12.55
CA GLY A 95 10.75 6.67 -13.63
C GLY A 95 11.17 8.12 -13.86
N TYR A 96 10.23 9.06 -13.77
CA TYR A 96 10.50 10.49 -13.85
C TYR A 96 11.05 11.06 -12.53
N LEU A 97 10.56 10.58 -11.38
CA LEU A 97 11.00 11.06 -10.07
C LEU A 97 12.31 10.42 -9.55
N ARG A 98 12.89 9.43 -10.25
CA ARG A 98 14.16 8.77 -9.84
C ARG A 98 15.34 9.74 -9.75
N GLN A 99 15.36 10.77 -10.61
CA GLN A 99 16.33 11.87 -10.54
C GLN A 99 16.20 12.71 -9.25
N TYR A 100 15.12 12.47 -8.51
CA TYR A 100 14.73 13.14 -7.30
C TYR A 100 14.49 12.13 -6.16
N GLN A 101 15.26 11.04 -6.07
CA GLN A 101 15.21 10.10 -4.93
C GLN A 101 15.16 10.83 -3.58
N ASN A 102 15.95 11.90 -3.43
CA ASN A 102 15.96 12.75 -2.23
C ASN A 102 14.64 13.50 -1.99
N ILE A 103 13.85 13.80 -3.04
CA ILE A 103 12.52 14.41 -2.92
C ILE A 103 11.47 13.34 -2.61
N ILE A 104 11.50 12.19 -3.28
CA ILE A 104 10.55 11.09 -3.01
C ILE A 104 10.63 10.67 -1.54
N CYS A 105 11.84 10.54 -0.99
CA CYS A 105 12.03 10.15 0.41
C CYS A 105 11.57 11.22 1.42
N THR A 106 11.30 12.46 0.97
CA THR A 106 10.74 13.52 1.83
C THR A 106 9.21 13.54 1.83
N LEU A 107 8.55 12.83 0.92
CA LEU A 107 7.10 12.78 0.83
C LEU A 107 6.53 11.77 1.84
N PRO A 108 5.74 12.20 2.84
CA PRO A 108 5.21 11.30 3.87
C PRO A 108 4.32 10.18 3.31
N SER A 109 3.68 10.40 2.16
CA SER A 109 2.86 9.41 1.46
C SER A 109 3.66 8.19 1.00
N MET A 110 4.96 8.36 0.71
CA MET A 110 5.81 7.25 0.29
C MET A 110 6.03 6.30 1.44
N LEU A 111 6.31 6.85 2.63
CA LEU A 111 6.51 6.03 3.81
C LEU A 111 5.27 5.18 4.15
N LEU A 112 4.05 5.68 3.90
CA LEU A 112 2.80 4.90 4.05
C LEU A 112 2.72 3.68 3.12
N LEU A 113 3.46 3.67 2.02
CA LEU A 113 3.53 2.56 1.07
C LEU A 113 4.69 1.60 1.36
N THR A 114 5.55 1.89 2.35
CA THR A 114 6.57 0.92 2.76
C THR A 114 5.95 -0.26 3.51
N PRO A 115 6.51 -1.47 3.38
CA PRO A 115 6.04 -2.64 4.11
C PRO A 115 5.89 -2.40 5.61
N THR A 116 4.77 -2.84 6.19
CA THR A 116 4.55 -2.74 7.64
C THR A 116 5.43 -3.72 8.41
N ALA A 117 5.51 -3.53 9.74
CA ALA A 117 6.16 -4.49 10.62
C ALA A 117 5.56 -5.90 10.49
N ASP A 118 4.23 -5.99 10.37
CA ASP A 118 3.53 -7.27 10.21
C ASP A 118 3.92 -7.94 8.89
N TYR A 119 4.00 -7.18 7.80
CA TYR A 119 4.46 -7.71 6.52
C TYR A 119 5.89 -8.22 6.59
N ILE A 120 6.83 -7.42 7.12
CA ILE A 120 8.25 -7.77 7.23
C ILE A 120 8.48 -8.98 8.15
N ALA A 121 7.64 -9.16 9.18
CA ALA A 121 7.70 -10.35 10.03
C ALA A 121 7.40 -11.65 9.27
N HIS A 122 6.60 -11.59 8.19
CA HIS A 122 6.26 -12.75 7.36
C HIS A 122 7.13 -12.85 6.10
N MET A 123 7.49 -11.71 5.51
CA MET A 123 8.31 -11.58 4.32
C MET A 123 9.56 -10.76 4.64
N PRO A 124 10.53 -11.36 5.38
CA PRO A 124 11.71 -10.65 5.84
C PRO A 124 12.65 -10.27 4.69
N LEU A 125 13.31 -9.13 4.81
CA LEU A 125 14.47 -8.79 3.98
C LEU A 125 15.69 -9.64 4.40
N TYR A 126 16.53 -10.00 3.44
CA TYR A 126 17.73 -10.81 3.66
C TYR A 126 18.99 -9.95 3.52
N LYS A 127 20.06 -10.27 4.26
CA LYS A 127 21.36 -9.59 4.14
C LYS A 127 22.25 -10.29 3.13
N SER A 128 22.94 -9.52 2.28
CA SER A 128 24.00 -10.01 1.41
C SER A 128 25.34 -10.02 2.16
N GLY A 129 26.07 -11.12 2.14
CA GLY A 129 27.46 -11.15 2.62
C GLY A 129 27.89 -12.36 3.45
N ASP A 130 26.98 -13.29 3.76
CA ASP A 130 27.37 -14.58 4.31
C ASP A 130 27.56 -15.53 3.12
N ALA A 131 28.80 -15.67 2.62
CA ALA A 131 29.13 -16.22 1.29
C ALA A 131 28.64 -17.67 1.01
N GLN A 132 27.96 -18.31 1.96
CA GLN A 132 27.28 -19.59 1.79
C GLN A 132 25.90 -19.68 2.46
N ASN A 133 25.34 -18.59 3.02
CA ASN A 133 24.12 -18.63 3.82
C ASN A 133 23.13 -17.53 3.42
N THR A 134 22.01 -17.93 2.82
CA THR A 134 20.79 -17.13 2.64
C THR A 134 20.00 -16.95 3.96
N ALA A 135 20.64 -17.03 5.12
CA ALA A 135 19.96 -17.20 6.42
C ALA A 135 19.91 -15.93 7.30
N ALA A 136 20.72 -14.91 7.03
CA ALA A 136 20.73 -13.69 7.84
C ALA A 136 19.58 -12.75 7.43
N VAL A 137 18.53 -12.75 8.23
CA VAL A 137 17.35 -11.89 8.08
C VAL A 137 17.60 -10.53 8.75
N TYR A 138 17.06 -9.45 8.16
CA TYR A 138 16.91 -8.16 8.86
C TYR A 138 15.94 -8.33 10.01
N SER A 139 16.40 -8.02 11.23
CA SER A 139 15.47 -7.86 12.34
C SER A 139 14.54 -6.66 12.09
N LEU A 140 13.39 -6.63 12.77
CA LEU A 140 12.47 -5.49 12.69
C LEU A 140 13.19 -4.17 13.07
N THR A 141 14.06 -4.19 14.09
CA THR A 141 14.86 -3.03 14.47
C THR A 141 15.74 -2.56 13.32
N GLU A 142 16.44 -3.46 12.64
CA GLU A 142 17.30 -3.09 11.51
C GLU A 142 16.50 -2.58 10.31
N TYR A 143 15.30 -3.12 10.08
CA TYR A 143 14.38 -2.58 9.08
C TYR A 143 13.92 -1.16 9.44
N VAL A 144 13.58 -0.91 10.71
CA VAL A 144 13.22 0.43 11.19
C VAL A 144 14.40 1.39 11.04
N ASP A 145 15.61 0.97 11.40
CA ASP A 145 16.83 1.79 11.26
C ASP A 145 17.11 2.14 9.78
N MET A 146 16.85 1.20 8.87
CA MET A 146 16.90 1.44 7.43
C MET A 146 15.88 2.51 7.02
N LEU A 147 14.62 2.39 7.44
CA LEU A 147 13.60 3.41 7.15
C LEU A 147 13.96 4.77 7.75
N VAL A 148 14.54 4.81 8.95
CA VAL A 148 14.99 6.06 9.61
C VAL A 148 16.10 6.72 8.80
N THR A 149 17.01 5.93 8.23
CA THR A 149 18.09 6.41 7.37
C THR A 149 17.54 7.03 6.08
N VAL A 150 16.49 6.44 5.49
CA VAL A 150 15.92 6.88 4.21
C VAL A 150 14.93 8.04 4.38
N PHE A 151 14.00 7.93 5.32
CA PHE A 151 12.84 8.82 5.45
C PHE A 151 12.92 9.75 6.68
N GLY A 152 13.95 9.61 7.50
CA GLY A 152 14.15 10.39 8.73
C GLY A 152 13.32 9.88 9.91
N ALA A 153 13.87 10.02 11.12
CA ALA A 153 13.27 9.49 12.35
C ALA A 153 11.85 10.01 12.62
N ALA A 154 11.62 11.32 12.44
CA ALA A 154 10.31 11.92 12.67
C ALA A 154 9.24 11.35 11.72
N GLY A 155 9.60 11.09 10.46
CA GLY A 155 8.71 10.45 9.47
C GLY A 155 8.32 9.04 9.91
N VAL A 156 9.31 8.23 10.30
CA VAL A 156 9.12 6.84 10.74
C VAL A 156 8.24 6.73 11.98
N VAL A 157 8.45 7.59 12.98
CA VAL A 157 7.59 7.64 14.18
C VAL A 157 6.14 7.95 13.79
N ARG A 158 5.93 8.93 12.91
CA ARG A 158 4.60 9.30 12.44
C ARG A 158 3.95 8.19 11.61
N TYR A 159 4.73 7.45 10.83
CA TYR A 159 4.27 6.31 10.04
C TYR A 159 3.75 5.18 10.92
N TYR A 160 4.55 4.69 11.87
CA TYR A 160 4.11 3.60 12.75
C TYR A 160 2.91 4.00 13.60
N SER A 161 2.85 5.27 14.02
CA SER A 161 1.68 5.82 14.72
C SER A 161 0.42 5.80 13.85
N GLN A 162 0.54 6.18 12.56
CA GLN A 162 -0.58 6.13 11.61
C GLN A 162 -1.01 4.70 11.29
N GLN A 163 -0.07 3.78 11.08
CA GLN A 163 -0.37 2.35 10.85
C GLN A 163 -1.10 1.74 12.04
N ALA A 164 -0.62 1.97 13.26
CA ALA A 164 -1.30 1.51 14.47
C ALA A 164 -2.70 2.12 14.61
N TRP A 165 -2.83 3.42 14.36
CA TRP A 165 -4.12 4.11 14.39
C TRP A 165 -5.09 3.51 13.34
N LEU A 166 -4.67 3.28 12.10
CA LEU A 166 -5.50 2.64 11.06
C LEU A 166 -5.95 1.22 11.42
N LYS A 167 -5.29 0.54 12.37
CA LYS A 167 -5.66 -0.80 12.88
C LYS A 167 -6.36 -0.76 14.24
N GLN A 168 -7.05 0.33 14.56
CA GLN A 168 -7.86 0.47 15.77
C GLN A 168 -9.35 0.69 15.45
N ASP A 169 -10.24 0.39 16.39
CA ASP A 169 -11.64 0.81 16.33
C ASP A 169 -11.80 2.27 16.80
N GLU A 170 -13.05 2.72 16.98
CA GLU A 170 -13.40 4.06 17.47
C GLU A 170 -13.06 4.28 18.95
N ALA A 171 -13.00 3.20 19.75
CA ALA A 171 -12.61 3.21 21.15
C ALA A 171 -11.08 3.13 21.35
N GLY A 172 -10.31 3.02 20.26
CA GLY A 172 -8.85 2.87 20.27
C GLY A 172 -8.37 1.45 20.54
N GLN A 173 -9.26 0.45 20.54
CA GLN A 173 -8.89 -0.96 20.66
C GLN A 173 -8.31 -1.48 19.35
N SER A 174 -7.30 -2.34 19.42
CA SER A 174 -6.69 -2.90 18.22
C SER A 174 -7.64 -3.88 17.52
N LEU A 175 -7.80 -3.69 16.21
CA LEU A 175 -8.55 -4.58 15.32
C LEU A 175 -7.67 -5.71 14.76
N GLY A 176 -6.35 -5.51 14.68
CA GLY A 176 -5.42 -6.42 14.01
C GLY A 176 -5.47 -6.38 12.46
N HIS A 177 -6.36 -5.55 11.90
CA HIS A 177 -6.53 -5.33 10.47
C HIS A 177 -6.85 -3.86 10.20
N ASN A 178 -6.78 -3.43 8.95
CA ASN A 178 -7.14 -2.07 8.55
C ASN A 178 -8.63 -1.78 8.86
N TYR A 179 -8.91 -0.60 9.41
CA TYR A 179 -10.23 -0.16 9.85
C TYR A 179 -11.36 -0.42 8.85
N LEU A 180 -11.10 -0.32 7.54
CA LEU A 180 -12.11 -0.56 6.52
C LEU A 180 -12.76 -1.95 6.58
N LEU A 181 -12.04 -2.98 7.04
CA LEU A 181 -12.58 -4.35 7.16
C LEU A 181 -13.61 -4.48 8.29
N SER A 182 -13.59 -3.56 9.26
CA SER A 182 -14.63 -3.48 10.30
C SER A 182 -15.95 -2.88 9.81
N LEU A 183 -15.96 -2.27 8.62
CA LEU A 183 -17.15 -1.65 8.04
C LEU A 183 -17.94 -2.65 7.18
N ASN A 184 -19.26 -2.63 7.31
CA ASN A 184 -20.15 -3.56 6.60
C ASN A 184 -20.38 -3.18 5.13
N ASN A 185 -20.09 -1.93 4.77
CA ASN A 185 -20.27 -1.37 3.42
C ASN A 185 -18.96 -1.26 2.62
N THR A 186 -17.88 -1.92 3.08
CA THR A 186 -16.63 -2.00 2.30
C THR A 186 -16.53 -3.29 1.50
N TRP A 187 -16.08 -3.13 0.27
CA TRP A 187 -15.87 -4.12 -0.78
C TRP A 187 -14.42 -4.06 -1.27
N TYR A 188 -13.89 -5.22 -1.66
CA TYR A 188 -12.46 -5.41 -1.93
C TYR A 188 -12.23 -6.14 -3.23
N ILE A 189 -11.45 -5.54 -4.13
CA ILE A 189 -10.93 -6.17 -5.35
C ILE A 189 -9.42 -6.34 -5.18
N VAL A 190 -8.96 -7.59 -5.24
CA VAL A 190 -7.55 -7.97 -5.11
C VAL A 190 -7.07 -8.59 -6.42
N GLY A 191 -6.00 -8.04 -6.98
CA GLY A 191 -5.33 -8.59 -8.15
C GLY A 191 -4.36 -9.72 -7.78
N THR A 192 -4.29 -10.72 -8.65
CA THR A 192 -3.50 -11.96 -8.49
C THR A 192 -2.91 -12.38 -9.84
N GLY A 193 -2.08 -13.42 -9.84
CA GLY A 193 -1.54 -14.04 -11.05
C GLY A 193 -0.37 -13.29 -11.70
N GLU A 194 -0.05 -12.09 -11.22
CA GLU A 194 1.05 -11.28 -11.73
C GLU A 194 2.28 -11.35 -10.81
N ARG A 195 3.46 -11.21 -11.43
CA ARG A 195 4.73 -11.32 -10.73
C ARG A 195 5.00 -10.06 -9.89
N SER A 196 4.73 -10.13 -8.59
CA SER A 196 4.95 -9.05 -7.61
C SER A 196 6.21 -9.25 -6.78
N LEU A 197 6.88 -8.14 -6.44
CA LEU A 197 8.01 -8.14 -5.52
C LEU A 197 7.55 -8.43 -4.07
N GLN A 198 8.02 -9.52 -3.48
CA GLN A 198 7.64 -9.95 -2.13
C GLN A 198 8.66 -9.53 -1.07
N THR A 199 9.94 -9.65 -1.39
CA THR A 199 11.05 -9.35 -0.48
C THR A 199 12.32 -9.12 -1.28
N ALA A 200 13.44 -8.80 -0.63
CA ALA A 200 14.71 -8.61 -1.29
C ALA A 200 15.91 -9.02 -0.45
N VAL A 201 17.03 -9.25 -1.15
CA VAL A 201 18.36 -9.31 -0.54
C VAL A 201 18.97 -7.91 -0.60
N VAL A 202 19.38 -7.39 0.55
CA VAL A 202 19.95 -6.07 0.75
C VAL A 202 21.43 -6.21 1.08
N SER A 203 22.30 -5.57 0.31
CA SER A 203 23.74 -5.48 0.60
C SER A 203 24.07 -4.11 1.18
N GLU A 204 24.80 -4.06 2.30
CA GLU A 204 25.20 -2.80 2.96
C GLU A 204 26.66 -2.44 2.64
N THR A 205 27.01 -1.15 2.58
CA THR A 205 28.42 -0.71 2.62
C THR A 205 28.86 -0.31 4.03
N GLU A 206 30.03 -0.78 4.47
CA GLU A 206 30.74 -0.20 5.61
C GLU A 206 31.53 1.03 5.14
N ASN A 207 30.97 2.23 5.30
CA ASN A 207 31.78 3.44 5.31
C ASN A 207 31.88 3.93 6.75
N GLY A 208 33.10 3.83 7.30
CA GLY A 208 33.40 4.06 8.70
C GLY A 208 32.79 5.36 9.24
N VAL A 209 32.15 5.23 10.40
CA VAL A 209 31.31 6.23 11.10
C VAL A 209 29.85 6.27 10.60
N THR A 210 29.14 5.15 10.80
CA THR A 210 27.65 5.00 10.79
C THR A 210 26.91 5.66 9.63
N VAL A 211 26.91 5.01 8.46
CA VAL A 211 25.77 5.05 7.51
C VAL A 211 25.67 3.70 6.81
N ARG A 212 24.55 2.96 7.01
CA ARG A 212 24.21 1.76 6.22
C ARG A 212 23.56 2.20 4.92
N ALA A 213 24.37 2.57 3.93
CA ALA A 213 23.86 2.75 2.56
C ALA A 213 23.61 1.36 1.96
N VAL A 214 22.43 1.16 1.37
CA VAL A 214 22.10 -0.06 0.62
C VAL A 214 22.80 0.00 -0.73
N ARG A 215 23.81 -0.84 -0.93
CA ARG A 215 24.61 -0.96 -2.17
C ARG A 215 23.90 -1.76 -3.26
N GLY A 216 22.91 -2.57 -2.90
CA GLY A 216 22.33 -3.56 -3.78
C GLY A 216 21.06 -4.13 -3.19
N PHE A 217 20.05 -4.23 -4.05
CA PHE A 217 18.72 -4.71 -3.73
C PHE A 217 18.37 -5.77 -4.78
N THR A 218 18.36 -7.04 -4.38
CA THR A 218 18.00 -8.14 -5.29
C THR A 218 16.55 -8.51 -5.05
N PRO A 219 15.63 -8.16 -5.97
CA PRO A 219 14.19 -8.35 -5.76
C PRO A 219 13.76 -9.81 -5.94
N LEU A 220 13.14 -10.39 -4.91
CA LEU A 220 12.55 -11.73 -4.93
C LEU A 220 11.06 -11.64 -5.19
N HIS A 221 10.64 -12.19 -6.32
CA HIS A 221 9.26 -12.10 -6.80
C HIS A 221 8.54 -13.44 -6.68
N SER A 222 7.21 -13.40 -6.50
CA SER A 222 6.31 -14.53 -6.71
C SER A 222 5.15 -14.11 -7.62
N ALA A 223 4.44 -15.07 -8.21
CA ALA A 223 3.22 -14.82 -8.99
C ALA A 223 1.98 -14.58 -8.10
N GLU A 224 2.19 -14.20 -6.84
CA GLU A 224 1.15 -13.99 -5.83
C GLU A 224 0.97 -12.48 -5.60
N GLY A 225 0.39 -11.80 -6.59
CA GLY A 225 0.01 -10.39 -6.51
C GLY A 225 -0.44 -9.84 -7.86
N ASP A 226 -0.52 -8.51 -7.96
CA ASP A 226 -1.02 -7.79 -9.14
C ASP A 226 0.11 -7.13 -9.99
N GLY A 227 1.35 -7.54 -9.77
CA GLY A 227 2.55 -6.96 -10.41
C GLY A 227 3.10 -5.72 -9.70
N THR A 228 2.37 -5.13 -8.75
CA THR A 228 2.83 -3.99 -7.92
C THR A 228 2.68 -4.28 -6.43
N VAL A 229 1.54 -4.80 -6.02
CA VAL A 229 1.18 -5.11 -4.65
C VAL A 229 1.20 -6.63 -4.47
N PRO A 230 1.95 -7.13 -3.47
CA PRO A 230 1.86 -8.52 -3.05
C PRO A 230 0.46 -8.89 -2.55
N PHE A 231 0.01 -10.10 -2.89
CA PHE A 231 -1.27 -10.64 -2.42
C PHE A 231 -1.40 -10.57 -0.89
N LEU A 232 -0.34 -10.93 -0.15
CA LEU A 232 -0.33 -10.88 1.31
C LEU A 232 -0.57 -9.45 1.84
N SER A 233 -0.07 -8.43 1.16
CA SER A 233 -0.34 -7.04 1.52
C SER A 233 -1.75 -6.61 1.16
N ALA A 234 -2.20 -6.94 -0.06
CA ALA A 234 -3.54 -6.61 -0.54
C ALA A 234 -4.66 -7.29 0.26
N THR A 235 -4.35 -8.39 0.94
CA THR A 235 -5.31 -9.18 1.74
C THR A 235 -5.21 -8.94 3.24
N MET A 236 -4.48 -7.90 3.69
CA MET A 236 -4.25 -7.63 5.12
C MET A 236 -3.67 -8.86 5.84
N MET A 237 -2.61 -9.45 5.31
CA MET A 237 -2.00 -10.68 5.79
C MET A 237 -2.91 -11.92 5.65
N GLY A 238 -3.70 -12.00 4.58
CA GLY A 238 -4.61 -13.12 4.31
C GLY A 238 -5.93 -13.06 5.08
N GLN A 239 -6.22 -11.97 5.79
CA GLN A 239 -7.44 -11.82 6.59
C GLN A 239 -8.70 -11.62 5.74
N LEU A 240 -8.61 -10.92 4.59
CA LEU A 240 -9.76 -10.65 3.72
C LEU A 240 -10.52 -11.92 3.27
N PRO A 241 -9.88 -12.91 2.61
CA PRO A 241 -10.60 -14.10 2.14
C PRO A 241 -11.21 -14.90 3.29
N ALA A 242 -10.56 -14.94 4.45
CA ALA A 242 -11.06 -15.64 5.63
C ALA A 242 -12.27 -14.92 6.27
N ALA A 243 -12.21 -13.59 6.41
CA ALA A 243 -13.24 -12.79 7.07
C ALA A 243 -14.49 -12.57 6.19
N LEU A 244 -14.32 -12.59 4.87
CA LEU A 244 -15.39 -12.23 3.92
C LEU A 244 -15.90 -13.40 3.08
N ALA A 245 -15.48 -14.63 3.40
CA ALA A 245 -15.94 -15.85 2.73
C ALA A 245 -17.47 -15.91 2.66
N GLY A 246 -18.02 -16.02 1.44
CA GLY A 246 -19.46 -16.13 1.19
C GLY A 246 -20.27 -14.84 1.35
N THR A 247 -19.64 -13.71 1.71
CA THR A 247 -20.34 -12.42 1.84
C THR A 247 -20.58 -11.70 0.52
N GLY A 248 -19.84 -12.08 -0.53
CA GLY A 248 -19.80 -11.36 -1.80
C GLY A 248 -18.95 -10.08 -1.76
N ARG A 249 -18.43 -9.64 -0.60
CA ARG A 249 -17.67 -8.38 -0.44
C ARG A 249 -16.21 -8.44 -0.87
N TYR A 250 -15.79 -9.56 -1.42
CA TYR A 250 -14.40 -9.83 -1.77
C TYR A 250 -14.33 -10.49 -3.14
N LEU A 251 -13.53 -9.91 -4.03
CA LEU A 251 -13.28 -10.40 -5.38
C LEU A 251 -11.76 -10.52 -5.60
N GLU A 252 -11.32 -11.73 -5.92
CA GLU A 252 -9.98 -11.98 -6.46
C GLU A 252 -10.05 -12.04 -7.98
N LEU A 253 -9.15 -11.34 -8.67
CA LEU A 253 -9.04 -11.36 -10.13
C LEU A 253 -7.60 -11.66 -10.54
N GLU A 254 -7.41 -12.53 -11.53
CA GLU A 254 -6.12 -12.66 -12.22
C GLU A 254 -5.94 -11.45 -13.15
N THR A 255 -5.21 -10.44 -12.68
CA THR A 255 -5.05 -9.16 -13.39
C THR A 255 -3.88 -8.36 -12.82
N ASP A 256 -3.35 -7.45 -13.64
CA ASP A 256 -2.41 -6.43 -13.17
C ASP A 256 -3.07 -5.38 -12.26
N HIS A 257 -2.23 -4.58 -11.61
CA HIS A 257 -2.61 -3.57 -10.64
C HIS A 257 -3.67 -2.59 -11.15
N ASN A 258 -3.61 -2.21 -12.44
CA ASN A 258 -4.59 -1.30 -13.04
C ASN A 258 -5.89 -2.04 -13.40
N GLY A 259 -5.79 -3.29 -13.85
CA GLY A 259 -6.96 -4.09 -14.18
C GLY A 259 -7.84 -4.42 -12.96
N THR A 260 -7.35 -4.23 -11.72
CA THR A 260 -8.19 -4.27 -10.51
C THR A 260 -9.32 -3.23 -10.50
N CYS A 261 -9.21 -2.14 -11.28
CA CYS A 261 -10.28 -1.15 -11.43
C CYS A 261 -10.68 -0.89 -12.90
N MET A 262 -9.95 -1.45 -13.87
CA MET A 262 -10.17 -1.18 -15.31
C MET A 262 -10.53 -2.42 -16.14
N SER A 263 -10.37 -3.63 -15.61
CA SER A 263 -10.75 -4.84 -16.35
C SER A 263 -12.27 -4.98 -16.42
N ASP A 264 -12.79 -5.59 -17.50
CA ASP A 264 -14.23 -5.84 -17.63
C ASP A 264 -14.80 -6.58 -16.41
N PRO A 265 -14.16 -7.66 -15.88
CA PRO A 265 -14.66 -8.33 -14.68
C PRO A 265 -14.69 -7.43 -13.43
N ALA A 266 -13.70 -6.55 -13.26
CA ALA A 266 -13.69 -5.60 -12.14
C ALA A 266 -14.82 -4.58 -12.29
N MET A 267 -14.98 -4.00 -13.48
CA MET A 267 -16.02 -3.02 -13.78
C MET A 267 -17.43 -3.62 -13.62
N GLU A 268 -17.67 -4.82 -14.14
CA GLU A 268 -18.95 -5.52 -14.02
C GLU A 268 -19.30 -5.79 -12.55
N TRP A 269 -18.33 -6.23 -11.75
CA TRP A 269 -18.56 -6.48 -10.33
C TRP A 269 -18.80 -5.18 -9.56
N MET A 270 -18.03 -4.12 -9.82
CA MET A 270 -18.27 -2.80 -9.22
C MET A 270 -19.67 -2.28 -9.55
N ILE A 271 -20.10 -2.37 -10.81
CA ILE A 271 -21.47 -2.00 -11.21
C ILE A 271 -22.50 -2.82 -10.45
N GLY A 272 -22.27 -4.12 -10.27
CA GLY A 272 -23.13 -4.99 -9.47
C GLY A 272 -23.26 -4.53 -8.02
N VAL A 273 -22.15 -4.13 -7.39
CA VAL A 273 -22.16 -3.58 -6.03
C VAL A 273 -22.94 -2.27 -5.94
N LEU A 274 -22.77 -1.37 -6.91
CA LEU A 274 -23.37 -0.01 -6.91
C LEU A 274 -24.85 0.01 -7.30
N MET A 275 -25.38 -1.08 -7.86
CA MET A 275 -26.79 -1.19 -8.25
C MET A 275 -27.66 -1.87 -7.17
N HIS A 276 -27.09 -2.22 -6.02
CA HIS A 276 -27.74 -2.88 -4.89
C HIS A 276 -27.82 -1.98 -3.67
#